data_AF-A0A017SG70-F1
#
_entry.id   AF-A0A017SG70-F1
#
_cell.length_a   1.000
_cell.length_b   1.000
_cell.length_c   1.000
_cell.angle_alpha   90.00
_cell.angle_beta   90.00
_cell.angle_gamma   90.00
#
_symmetry.space_group_name_H-M   'P 1'
#
loop_
_entity.id
_entity.type
_entity.pdbx_description
1 polymer ?
#
loop_
_entity_poly.entity_id
_entity_poly.type
_entity_poly.pdbx_seq_one_letter_code
_entity_poly.pdbx_strand_id
1 'polypeptide(L)'
;MRSPMQHETLRPQPDQSSDSDELLESDDMEFPAPNIEKSSERGIEDAGDSTFYPSISDVLTVRYLLQWKVVADGIPPEIADMIIEAAEYWVSTEVRIDHKIVVRQDADRELLRTVPLCRERTPDGSLSKLLPHRLAHPCRKIIFNLYSHDQGWGGEPGYRGTYRGSHTWFDAEVVPLEGEHEEVRKAGTKPGEPNFMANGNKLQSNLTATKETKHYTTTWHHLDAIEPGTPEAEEIEQDQGRGQATLDGRRVREMRPGDSISVWGRARFGGWANHVQGLSVRVFWAV
;
A
#
# COMPACT_ATOMS: atom_id res chain seq x y z
N MET A 1 -52.04 -45.60 35.88
CA MET A 1 -52.41 -46.87 35.20
C MET A 1 -52.89 -46.56 33.79
N ARG A 2 -52.61 -47.44 32.82
CA ARG A 2 -53.27 -47.64 31.50
C ARG A 2 -53.55 -46.45 30.56
N SER A 3 -53.02 -46.59 29.34
CA SER A 3 -53.58 -46.02 28.09
C SER A 3 -54.84 -46.79 27.63
N PRO A 4 -55.52 -46.35 26.56
CA PRO A 4 -55.25 -46.88 25.19
C PRO A 4 -55.19 -45.73 24.14
N MET A 5 -54.83 -45.84 22.84
CA MET A 5 -54.92 -46.90 21.78
C MET A 5 -56.36 -47.25 21.35
N GLN A 6 -56.67 -47.80 20.15
CA GLN A 6 -55.88 -48.16 18.94
C GLN A 6 -56.11 -47.08 17.84
N HIS A 7 -56.21 -47.21 16.50
CA HIS A 7 -56.19 -48.24 15.42
C HIS A 7 -55.62 -47.52 14.15
N GLU A 8 -54.62 -48.01 13.41
CA GLU A 8 -54.69 -48.80 12.14
C GLU A 8 -54.94 -47.99 10.82
N THR A 9 -54.57 -48.44 9.61
CA THR A 9 -54.19 -49.80 9.15
C THR A 9 -53.14 -49.86 8.01
N LEU A 10 -52.41 -50.99 7.95
CA LEU A 10 -51.86 -51.73 6.78
C LEU A 10 -50.63 -51.27 5.95
N ARG A 11 -49.93 -52.31 5.49
CA ARG A 11 -48.73 -52.48 4.63
C ARG A 11 -49.08 -53.62 3.62
N PRO A 12 -48.36 -53.90 2.50
CA PRO A 12 -47.04 -54.57 2.55
C PRO A 12 -46.09 -54.33 1.34
N GLN A 13 -44.97 -55.08 1.28
CA GLN A 13 -44.09 -55.31 0.12
C GLN A 13 -43.87 -56.84 -0.07
N PRO A 14 -43.55 -57.35 -1.29
CA PRO A 14 -42.17 -57.67 -1.70
C PRO A 14 -41.93 -57.57 -3.25
N ASP A 15 -40.88 -58.12 -3.89
CA ASP A 15 -39.41 -57.92 -3.74
C ASP A 15 -38.62 -58.64 -4.90
N GLN A 16 -37.34 -58.28 -5.10
CA GLN A 16 -36.21 -59.00 -5.76
C GLN A 16 -36.22 -59.48 -7.26
N SER A 17 -35.32 -58.85 -8.03
CA SER A 17 -34.22 -59.42 -8.87
C SER A 17 -34.39 -60.04 -10.29
N SER A 18 -33.32 -59.79 -11.09
CA SER A 18 -32.67 -60.55 -12.21
C SER A 18 -32.97 -60.25 -13.70
N ASP A 19 -31.99 -59.55 -14.31
CA ASP A 19 -31.37 -59.62 -15.66
C ASP A 19 -32.09 -60.22 -16.89
N SER A 20 -32.09 -59.44 -17.99
CA SER A 20 -31.57 -59.86 -19.32
C SER A 20 -31.36 -58.65 -20.25
N ASP A 21 -30.32 -58.66 -21.09
CA ASP A 21 -30.00 -57.59 -22.05
C ASP A 21 -30.99 -57.45 -23.21
N GLU A 22 -31.16 -56.22 -23.72
CA GLU A 22 -31.41 -56.00 -25.15
C GLU A 22 -30.72 -54.69 -25.61
N LEU A 23 -29.81 -54.79 -26.57
CA LEU A 23 -29.12 -53.65 -27.21
C LEU A 23 -29.94 -53.17 -28.41
N LEU A 24 -30.13 -51.86 -28.60
CA LEU A 24 -30.25 -51.26 -29.93
C LEU A 24 -29.98 -49.74 -29.93
N GLU A 25 -29.07 -49.36 -30.83
CA GLU A 25 -28.88 -48.07 -31.53
C GLU A 25 -28.98 -46.71 -30.80
N SER A 26 -27.94 -45.90 -31.04
CA SER A 26 -27.76 -44.52 -30.58
C SER A 26 -28.18 -43.51 -31.65
N ASP A 27 -29.03 -42.54 -31.28
CA ASP A 27 -29.22 -41.30 -32.04
C ASP A 27 -28.47 -40.14 -31.35
N ASP A 28 -27.69 -39.38 -32.12
CA ASP A 28 -26.79 -38.34 -31.62
C ASP A 28 -27.54 -37.05 -31.20
N MET A 29 -27.83 -36.92 -29.90
CA MET A 29 -28.19 -35.63 -29.29
C MET A 29 -26.94 -34.90 -28.79
N GLU A 30 -26.27 -34.22 -29.73
CA GLU A 30 -25.05 -33.44 -29.48
C GLU A 30 -25.34 -32.22 -28.56
N PHE A 31 -25.19 -32.41 -27.25
CA PHE A 31 -25.16 -31.31 -26.29
C PHE A 31 -23.88 -30.48 -26.51
N PRO A 32 -23.98 -29.17 -26.84
CA PRO A 32 -22.79 -28.36 -27.08
C PRO A 32 -21.96 -28.28 -25.80
N ALA A 33 -20.71 -28.71 -25.88
CA ALA A 33 -19.78 -28.67 -24.76
C ALA A 33 -19.66 -27.23 -24.22
N PRO A 34 -19.57 -27.04 -22.88
CA PRO A 34 -19.37 -25.71 -22.31
C PRO A 34 -18.08 -25.13 -22.92
N ASN A 35 -18.19 -23.93 -23.51
CA ASN A 35 -17.11 -23.36 -24.29
C ASN A 35 -15.89 -23.10 -23.40
N ILE A 36 -14.90 -24.00 -23.42
CA ILE A 36 -13.60 -23.79 -22.78
C ILE A 36 -12.83 -22.81 -23.65
N GLU A 37 -13.26 -21.55 -23.61
CA GLU A 37 -12.42 -20.44 -23.97
C GLU A 37 -11.16 -20.57 -23.14
N LYS A 38 -10.03 -20.77 -23.81
CA LYS A 38 -8.71 -20.64 -23.18
C LYS A 38 -8.71 -19.29 -22.52
N SER A 39 -8.72 -19.26 -21.19
CA SER A 39 -8.65 -18.05 -20.40
C SER A 39 -7.36 -17.34 -20.80
N SER A 40 -7.49 -16.37 -21.70
CA SER A 40 -6.37 -15.59 -22.19
C SER A 40 -5.67 -14.96 -21.00
N GLU A 41 -4.35 -14.83 -21.12
CA GLU A 41 -3.56 -14.03 -20.19
C GLU A 41 -3.98 -12.57 -20.36
N ARG A 42 -5.12 -12.21 -19.74
CA ARG A 42 -5.51 -10.83 -19.49
C ARG A 42 -4.49 -10.27 -18.52
N GLY A 43 -3.39 -9.80 -19.11
CA GLY A 43 -2.50 -8.86 -18.47
C GLY A 43 -3.30 -7.72 -17.89
N ILE A 44 -2.74 -7.08 -16.87
CA ILE A 44 -3.38 -5.93 -16.23
C ILE A 44 -3.29 -4.76 -17.22
N GLU A 45 -4.28 -4.67 -18.11
CA GLU A 45 -4.62 -3.45 -18.83
C GLU A 45 -5.16 -2.46 -17.80
N ASP A 46 -4.23 -1.92 -17.01
CA ASP A 46 -4.43 -0.69 -16.27
C ASP A 46 -4.91 0.36 -17.28
N ALA A 47 -6.10 0.92 -17.02
CA ALA A 47 -6.65 2.01 -17.81
C ALA A 47 -5.93 3.31 -17.40
N GLY A 48 -4.62 3.31 -17.61
CA GLY A 48 -3.67 4.11 -16.87
C GLY A 48 -3.97 5.60 -16.99
N ASP A 49 -4.39 6.19 -15.88
CA ASP A 49 -4.27 7.63 -15.69
C ASP A 49 -2.79 7.98 -15.88
N SER A 50 -2.49 8.67 -16.97
CA SER A 50 -1.12 8.90 -17.44
C SER A 50 -0.52 10.09 -16.71
N THR A 51 -0.55 10.03 -15.38
CA THR A 51 -0.12 11.07 -14.45
C THR A 51 1.29 11.53 -14.80
N PHE A 52 1.40 12.73 -15.35
CA PHE A 52 2.69 13.28 -15.74
C PHE A 52 3.47 13.75 -14.52
N TYR A 53 4.66 13.20 -14.33
CA TYR A 53 5.59 13.59 -13.27
C TYR A 53 6.73 14.40 -13.88
N PRO A 54 6.84 15.72 -13.61
CA PRO A 54 7.83 16.56 -14.28
C PRO A 54 9.26 16.23 -13.82
N SER A 55 10.19 16.27 -14.77
CA SER A 55 11.62 16.26 -14.47
C SER A 55 12.09 17.64 -13.99
N ILE A 56 13.33 17.70 -13.50
CA ILE A 56 14.03 18.97 -13.19
C ILE A 56 14.02 19.91 -14.41
N SER A 57 14.17 19.36 -15.62
CA SER A 57 14.15 20.16 -16.85
C SER A 57 12.76 20.75 -17.12
N ASP A 58 11.70 20.00 -16.83
CA ASP A 58 10.32 20.44 -17.08
C ASP A 58 9.90 21.53 -16.10
N VAL A 59 10.17 21.36 -14.80
CA VAL A 59 9.88 22.40 -13.78
C VAL A 59 10.67 23.68 -14.06
N LEU A 60 11.97 23.58 -14.36
CA LEU A 60 12.77 24.76 -14.72
C LEU A 60 12.32 25.41 -16.04
N THR A 61 11.85 24.63 -17.02
CA THR A 61 11.31 25.16 -18.27
C THR A 61 9.99 25.88 -18.03
N VAL A 62 9.03 25.27 -17.33
CA VAL A 62 7.75 25.91 -16.97
C VAL A 62 7.99 27.18 -16.17
N ARG A 63 8.92 27.16 -15.20
CA ARG A 63 9.33 28.34 -14.42
C ARG A 63 9.88 29.47 -15.31
N TYR A 64 10.70 29.15 -16.30
CA TYR A 64 11.20 30.10 -17.28
C TYR A 64 10.10 30.65 -18.21
N LEU A 65 9.19 29.79 -18.68
CA LEU A 65 8.05 30.20 -19.52
C LEU A 65 7.11 31.14 -18.76
N LEU A 66 6.73 30.80 -17.53
CA LEU A 66 5.94 31.66 -16.64
C LEU A 66 6.58 33.05 -16.50
N GLN A 67 7.87 33.11 -16.18
CA GLN A 67 8.58 34.36 -15.94
C GLN A 67 8.79 35.21 -17.19
N TRP A 68 9.00 34.61 -18.37
CA TRP A 68 9.54 35.34 -19.52
C TRP A 68 8.77 35.17 -20.83
N LYS A 69 7.65 34.43 -20.85
CA LYS A 69 6.89 34.11 -22.08
C LYS A 69 5.36 34.22 -21.96
N VAL A 70 4.78 34.27 -20.75
CA VAL A 70 3.32 34.38 -20.57
C VAL A 70 2.79 35.81 -20.73
N VAL A 71 3.54 36.82 -20.27
CA VAL A 71 3.20 38.25 -20.46
C VAL A 71 4.44 39.04 -20.90
N ALA A 72 4.23 40.19 -21.55
CA ALA A 72 5.30 40.96 -22.20
C ALA A 72 6.41 41.43 -21.25
N ASP A 73 6.04 41.94 -20.08
CA ASP A 73 6.97 42.42 -19.04
C ASP A 73 7.48 41.30 -18.11
N GLY A 74 7.00 40.07 -18.32
CA GLY A 74 7.26 38.92 -17.47
C GLY A 74 6.40 38.83 -16.20
N ILE A 75 6.48 37.68 -15.52
CA ILE A 75 5.83 37.44 -14.21
C ILE A 75 6.93 37.45 -13.13
N PRO A 76 6.76 38.15 -11.99
CA PRO A 76 7.73 38.14 -10.89
C PRO A 76 8.06 36.71 -10.43
N PRO A 77 9.33 36.40 -10.10
CA PRO A 77 9.75 35.03 -9.81
C PRO A 77 9.02 34.42 -8.61
N GLU A 78 8.57 35.23 -7.64
CA GLU A 78 7.76 34.81 -6.50
C GLU A 78 6.37 34.33 -6.93
N ILE A 79 5.74 35.03 -7.88
CA ILE A 79 4.42 34.66 -8.42
C ILE A 79 4.53 33.41 -9.30
N ALA A 80 5.63 33.27 -10.06
CA ALA A 80 5.91 32.04 -10.80
C ALA A 80 6.12 30.83 -9.86
N ASP A 81 6.83 31.02 -8.74
CA ASP A 81 7.02 29.98 -7.72
C ASP A 81 5.68 29.64 -7.02
N MET A 82 4.83 30.64 -6.73
CA MET A 82 3.47 30.41 -6.21
C MET A 82 2.59 29.61 -7.17
N ILE A 83 2.68 29.85 -8.49
CA ILE A 83 1.93 29.08 -9.50
C ILE A 83 2.39 27.62 -9.54
N ILE A 84 3.71 27.38 -9.46
CA ILE A 84 4.29 26.02 -9.45
C ILE A 84 3.87 25.25 -8.18
N GLU A 85 3.94 25.91 -7.02
CA GLU A 85 3.52 25.34 -5.73
C GLU A 85 2.02 25.02 -5.71
N ALA A 86 1.16 25.95 -6.16
CA ALA A 86 -0.30 25.76 -6.20
C ALA A 86 -0.77 24.75 -7.26
N ALA A 87 0.05 24.47 -8.28
CA ALA A 87 -0.21 23.43 -9.28
C ALA A 87 0.37 22.05 -8.89
N GLU A 88 1.01 21.94 -7.72
CA GLU A 88 1.78 20.76 -7.26
C GLU A 88 2.82 20.27 -8.30
N TYR A 89 3.34 21.18 -9.14
CA TYR A 89 4.19 20.87 -10.29
C TYR A 89 5.65 20.66 -9.87
N TRP A 90 5.84 19.70 -8.97
CA TRP A 90 7.09 19.40 -8.29
C TRP A 90 7.83 18.23 -8.94
N VAL A 91 9.17 18.30 -8.94
CA VAL A 91 10.00 17.16 -9.37
C VAL A 91 9.77 15.99 -8.42
N SER A 92 9.74 14.76 -8.93
CA SER A 92 9.69 13.57 -8.09
C SER A 92 10.63 12.46 -8.54
N THR A 93 11.05 11.65 -7.57
CA THR A 93 11.72 10.36 -7.79
C THR A 93 10.85 9.25 -7.23
N GLU A 94 10.88 8.07 -7.85
CA GLU A 94 10.19 6.88 -7.37
C GLU A 94 11.18 5.72 -7.27
N VAL A 95 11.06 4.94 -6.20
CA VAL A 95 11.65 3.61 -6.08
C VAL A 95 10.50 2.63 -5.91
N ARG A 96 10.61 1.43 -6.49
CA ARG A 96 9.60 0.37 -6.37
C ARG A 96 10.23 -1.02 -6.21
N ILE A 97 9.45 -1.94 -5.66
CA ILE A 97 9.71 -3.38 -5.66
C ILE A 97 8.49 -4.10 -6.24
N ASP A 98 8.70 -4.82 -7.32
CA ASP A 98 7.64 -5.48 -8.11
C ASP A 98 7.67 -7.02 -7.92
N HIS A 99 8.10 -7.46 -6.73
CA HIS A 99 8.28 -8.88 -6.41
C HIS A 99 7.72 -9.23 -5.03
N LYS A 100 7.33 -10.50 -4.87
CA LYS A 100 6.59 -10.98 -3.69
C LYS A 100 7.52 -11.20 -2.49
N ILE A 101 7.20 -10.56 -1.36
CA ILE A 101 7.90 -10.71 -0.08
C ILE A 101 6.88 -11.14 0.98
N VAL A 102 7.25 -12.11 1.83
CA VAL A 102 6.41 -12.52 2.98
C VAL A 102 7.17 -12.28 4.27
N VAL A 103 6.77 -11.25 5.02
CA VAL A 103 7.26 -11.00 6.38
C VAL A 103 6.42 -11.83 7.35
N ARG A 104 7.08 -12.54 8.27
CA ARG A 104 6.44 -13.34 9.34
C ARG A 104 6.93 -12.85 10.70
N GLN A 105 6.36 -13.40 11.78
CA GLN A 105 6.86 -13.21 13.15
C GLN A 105 8.40 -13.16 13.21
N ASP A 106 8.92 -12.13 13.87
CA ASP A 106 10.33 -11.90 14.17
C ASP A 106 11.26 -11.87 12.91
N ALA A 107 10.67 -11.74 11.72
CA ALA A 107 11.35 -11.64 10.42
C ALA A 107 11.15 -10.27 9.74
N ASP A 108 10.73 -9.27 10.53
CA ASP A 108 10.67 -7.84 10.23
C ASP A 108 11.88 -7.37 9.44
N ARG A 109 11.66 -6.53 8.43
CA ARG A 109 12.73 -6.03 7.55
C ARG A 109 12.36 -4.74 6.86
N GLU A 110 13.38 -3.97 6.52
CA GLU A 110 13.31 -2.97 5.47
C GLU A 110 12.99 -3.67 4.13
N LEU A 111 11.99 -3.14 3.42
CA LEU A 111 11.55 -3.61 2.11
C LEU A 111 12.10 -2.72 0.99
N LEU A 112 12.18 -1.42 1.24
CA LEU A 112 12.52 -0.40 0.26
C LEU A 112 13.11 0.84 0.96
N ARG A 113 14.19 1.39 0.40
CA ARG A 113 14.71 2.73 0.71
C ARG A 113 14.61 3.63 -0.52
N THR A 114 14.15 4.86 -0.36
CA THR A 114 14.17 5.85 -1.45
C THR A 114 15.59 6.33 -1.74
N VAL A 115 15.80 6.89 -2.93
CA VAL A 115 16.97 7.76 -3.13
C VAL A 115 16.92 8.92 -2.12
N PRO A 116 18.08 9.44 -1.69
CA PRO A 116 18.12 10.59 -0.79
C PRO A 116 17.46 11.83 -1.40
N LEU A 117 16.72 12.60 -0.59
CA LEU A 117 15.96 13.76 -1.02
C LEU A 117 16.85 14.81 -1.70
N CYS A 118 16.40 15.34 -2.85
CA CYS A 118 17.16 16.29 -3.67
C CYS A 118 18.56 15.78 -4.05
N ARG A 119 18.75 14.47 -4.21
CA ARG A 119 19.98 13.86 -4.71
C ARG A 119 19.70 12.91 -5.88
N GLU A 120 20.70 12.77 -6.72
CA GLU A 120 20.79 11.75 -7.76
C GLU A 120 21.24 10.41 -7.14
N ARG A 121 21.21 9.33 -7.91
CA ARG A 121 21.85 8.06 -7.51
C ARG A 121 22.97 7.76 -8.50
N THR A 122 24.21 7.84 -8.06
CA THR A 122 25.35 7.47 -8.92
C THR A 122 25.39 5.95 -9.12
N PRO A 123 25.91 5.44 -10.26
CA PRO A 123 25.92 4.01 -10.56
C PRO A 123 26.76 3.16 -9.60
N ASP A 124 27.72 3.78 -8.90
CA ASP A 124 28.58 3.15 -7.89
C ASP A 124 27.98 3.15 -6.47
N GLY A 125 26.82 3.80 -6.26
CA GLY A 125 26.17 3.93 -4.95
C GLY A 125 26.75 5.04 -4.05
N SER A 126 27.69 5.84 -4.54
CA SER A 126 28.25 6.99 -3.81
C SER A 126 27.23 8.11 -3.54
N LEU A 127 27.51 8.95 -2.54
CA LEU A 127 26.63 10.08 -2.20
C LEU A 127 26.76 11.18 -3.26
N SER A 128 25.69 11.36 -4.06
CA SER A 128 25.72 12.20 -5.24
C SER A 128 25.83 13.71 -4.97
N LYS A 129 26.07 14.43 -6.06
CA LYS A 129 25.79 15.86 -6.22
C LYS A 129 24.37 16.21 -5.74
N LEU A 130 24.26 17.34 -5.04
CA LEU A 130 23.00 17.97 -4.63
C LEU A 130 22.25 18.53 -5.84
N LEU A 131 20.99 18.15 -6.00
CA LEU A 131 20.11 18.61 -7.07
C LEU A 131 19.54 20.00 -6.77
N PRO A 132 19.09 20.75 -7.80
CA PRO A 132 18.26 21.93 -7.63
C PRO A 132 17.07 21.65 -6.69
N HIS A 133 16.86 22.57 -5.74
CA HIS A 133 15.74 22.57 -4.81
C HIS A 133 15.52 23.98 -4.27
N ARG A 134 14.32 24.26 -3.73
CA ARG A 134 13.91 25.53 -3.13
C ARG A 134 13.36 25.36 -1.73
N LEU A 135 13.35 26.49 -1.01
CA LEU A 135 12.76 26.68 0.32
C LEU A 135 13.50 25.88 1.42
N ALA A 136 13.38 26.32 2.68
CA ALA A 136 14.11 25.69 3.80
C ALA A 136 13.69 24.23 4.06
N HIS A 137 12.49 23.88 3.60
CA HIS A 137 11.85 22.58 3.70
C HIS A 137 11.42 22.19 2.28
N PRO A 138 12.25 21.47 1.50
CA PRO A 138 12.01 21.29 0.07
C PRO A 138 11.05 20.14 -0.27
N CYS A 139 10.91 19.14 0.62
CA CYS A 139 9.97 18.04 0.41
C CYS A 139 8.52 18.55 0.43
N ARG A 140 7.67 18.00 -0.44
CA ARG A 140 6.29 18.45 -0.62
C ARG A 140 5.26 17.36 -0.39
N LYS A 141 5.49 16.21 -1.01
CA LYS A 141 4.54 15.09 -1.02
C LYS A 141 5.33 13.79 -1.00
N ILE A 142 4.79 12.78 -0.33
CA ILE A 142 5.31 11.42 -0.38
C ILE A 142 4.11 10.49 -0.59
N ILE A 143 4.11 9.75 -1.69
CA ILE A 143 3.05 8.79 -2.02
C ILE A 143 3.63 7.38 -1.85
N PHE A 144 2.95 6.57 -1.04
CA PHE A 144 3.25 5.17 -0.78
C PHE A 144 2.15 4.31 -1.41
N ASN A 145 2.50 3.51 -2.42
CA ASN A 145 1.62 2.47 -2.97
C ASN A 145 2.01 1.13 -2.35
N LEU A 146 1.08 0.46 -1.68
CA LEU A 146 1.28 -0.82 -1.01
C LEU A 146 0.33 -1.87 -1.57
N TYR A 147 0.84 -2.91 -2.21
CA TYR A 147 0.05 -4.06 -2.68
C TYR A 147 0.27 -5.23 -1.72
N SER A 148 -0.65 -5.43 -0.77
CA SER A 148 -0.42 -6.35 0.34
C SER A 148 -1.69 -6.93 0.98
N HIS A 149 -1.53 -8.00 1.75
CA HIS A 149 -2.58 -8.60 2.56
C HIS A 149 -2.02 -9.40 3.74
N ASP A 150 -2.93 -9.87 4.59
CA ASP A 150 -2.65 -10.65 5.79
C ASP A 150 -2.59 -12.18 5.50
N GLN A 151 -2.37 -13.01 6.52
CA GLN A 151 -2.27 -14.48 6.38
C GLN A 151 -3.56 -15.16 5.84
N GLY A 152 -4.70 -14.48 5.88
CA GLY A 152 -5.98 -14.96 5.38
C GLY A 152 -6.85 -15.78 6.33
N TRP A 153 -6.56 -15.79 7.63
CA TRP A 153 -7.31 -16.56 8.65
C TRP A 153 -6.92 -16.16 10.08
N GLY A 154 -7.73 -16.55 11.06
CA GLY A 154 -7.48 -16.21 12.47
C GLY A 154 -8.11 -14.88 12.86
N GLY A 155 -7.39 -14.12 13.70
CA GLY A 155 -7.89 -12.89 14.34
C GLY A 155 -9.07 -13.13 15.30
N GLU A 156 -9.48 -12.07 15.99
CA GLU A 156 -10.74 -12.08 16.74
C GLU A 156 -11.95 -12.09 15.78
N PRO A 157 -13.01 -12.88 16.04
CA PRO A 157 -14.13 -13.01 15.11
C PRO A 157 -14.80 -11.69 14.74
N GLY A 158 -14.86 -10.72 15.66
CA GLY A 158 -15.48 -9.41 15.46
C GLY A 158 -14.62 -8.38 14.73
N TYR A 159 -13.36 -8.69 14.40
CA TYR A 159 -12.44 -7.77 13.72
C TYR A 159 -12.08 -8.16 12.28
N ARG A 160 -12.54 -9.33 11.81
CA ARG A 160 -12.24 -9.87 10.47
C ARG A 160 -12.60 -8.89 9.36
N GLY A 161 -11.67 -8.65 8.43
CA GLY A 161 -11.89 -7.70 7.33
C GLY A 161 -11.90 -6.23 7.78
N THR A 162 -11.37 -5.92 8.97
CA THR A 162 -11.09 -4.57 9.45
C THR A 162 -9.61 -4.41 9.78
N TYR A 163 -9.15 -3.17 10.03
CA TYR A 163 -7.78 -2.90 10.50
C TYR A 163 -7.61 -3.07 12.02
N ARG A 164 -8.72 -3.12 12.78
CA ARG A 164 -8.70 -3.42 14.23
C ARG A 164 -8.19 -4.86 14.44
N GLY A 165 -7.43 -5.08 15.51
CA GLY A 165 -6.81 -6.38 15.77
C GLY A 165 -5.79 -6.84 14.72
N SER A 166 -5.33 -5.96 13.80
CA SER A 166 -4.33 -6.33 12.80
C SER A 166 -2.92 -6.37 13.38
N HIS A 167 -2.19 -7.43 13.04
CA HIS A 167 -0.82 -7.68 13.49
C HIS A 167 0.13 -7.89 12.30
N THR A 168 -0.27 -7.41 11.12
CA THR A 168 0.58 -7.24 9.93
C THR A 168 0.43 -5.81 9.40
N TRP A 169 1.54 -5.08 9.33
CA TRP A 169 1.55 -3.66 8.99
C TRP A 169 2.86 -3.23 8.33
N PHE A 170 2.95 -1.96 8.00
CA PHE A 170 4.13 -1.27 7.52
C PHE A 170 4.46 -0.08 8.41
N ASP A 171 5.74 0.15 8.67
CA ASP A 171 6.24 1.40 9.23
C ASP A 171 7.04 2.15 8.15
N ALA A 172 7.11 3.48 8.25
CA ALA A 172 7.95 4.29 7.39
C ALA A 172 8.73 5.30 8.23
N GLU A 173 10.03 5.40 7.98
CA GLU A 173 11.01 6.07 8.84
C GLU A 173 11.90 6.99 7.98
N VAL A 174 12.18 8.21 8.48
CA VAL A 174 13.14 9.13 7.86
C VAL A 174 14.55 8.72 8.31
N VAL A 175 15.44 8.48 7.36
CA VAL A 175 16.85 8.14 7.60
C VAL A 175 17.72 9.31 7.14
N PRO A 176 18.36 10.06 8.07
CA PRO A 176 19.23 11.17 7.72
C PRO A 176 20.49 10.75 6.98
N LEU A 177 20.98 11.63 6.11
CA LEU A 177 22.21 11.41 5.31
C LEU A 177 23.43 10.98 6.14
N GLU A 178 23.62 11.61 7.30
CA GLU A 178 24.78 11.40 8.18
C GLU A 178 24.64 10.10 9.02
N GLY A 179 23.50 9.41 8.91
CA GLY A 179 23.13 8.25 9.73
C GLY A 179 23.65 6.88 9.25
N GLU A 180 24.59 6.83 8.30
CA GLU A 180 25.23 5.55 7.92
C GLU A 180 26.23 5.03 8.98
N HIS A 181 26.62 5.85 9.97
CA HIS A 181 27.45 5.42 11.09
C HIS A 181 26.92 5.91 12.46
N GLU A 182 26.49 4.92 13.27
CA GLU A 182 26.00 5.00 14.65
C GLU A 182 24.66 5.74 14.92
N GLU A 183 24.01 5.34 16.03
CA GLU A 183 22.86 6.01 16.65
C GLU A 183 21.55 6.17 15.85
N VAL A 184 21.08 5.09 15.19
CA VAL A 184 19.63 4.94 14.91
C VAL A 184 18.86 4.82 16.25
N ARG A 185 18.42 5.96 16.77
CA ARG A 185 17.63 6.09 18.02
C ARG A 185 16.46 7.09 17.86
N LYS A 186 15.24 6.61 18.14
CA LYS A 186 13.99 7.36 18.35
C LYS A 186 13.24 7.92 17.12
N ALA A 187 12.93 7.08 16.12
CA ALA A 187 11.77 7.31 15.23
C ALA A 187 11.12 6.03 14.65
N GLY A 188 11.45 4.87 15.21
CA GLY A 188 11.03 3.56 14.72
C GLY A 188 11.38 2.49 15.75
N THR A 189 10.52 1.48 15.92
CA THR A 189 10.72 0.44 16.93
C THR A 189 11.47 -0.75 16.33
N LYS A 190 12.47 -1.23 17.06
CA LYS A 190 13.44 -2.18 16.49
C LYS A 190 12.85 -3.59 16.37
N PRO A 191 13.19 -4.33 15.29
CA PRO A 191 12.97 -5.77 15.25
C PRO A 191 13.50 -6.43 16.54
N GLY A 192 12.67 -7.24 17.20
CA GLY A 192 13.04 -7.95 18.43
C GLY A 192 12.85 -7.21 19.75
N GLU A 193 12.38 -5.94 19.76
CA GLU A 193 11.97 -5.32 21.02
C GLU A 193 10.68 -5.99 21.57
N PRO A 194 10.69 -6.50 22.83
CA PRO A 194 9.55 -7.20 23.38
C PRO A 194 8.35 -6.26 23.52
N ASN A 195 7.19 -6.75 23.06
CA ASN A 195 5.90 -6.05 23.03
C ASN A 195 5.79 -4.86 22.06
N PHE A 196 6.61 -4.77 21.00
CA PHE A 196 6.25 -3.86 19.90
C PHE A 196 4.93 -4.29 19.25
N MET A 197 4.03 -3.33 19.11
CA MET A 197 2.72 -3.44 18.47
C MET A 197 2.53 -2.22 17.57
N ALA A 198 1.80 -2.42 16.46
CA ALA A 198 1.43 -1.35 15.54
C ALA A 198 0.78 -0.17 16.29
N ASN A 199 1.42 0.99 16.29
CA ASN A 199 0.94 2.19 16.99
C ASN A 199 0.57 3.31 16.00
N GLY A 200 0.28 4.51 16.49
CA GLY A 200 -0.10 5.65 15.64
C GLY A 200 0.97 6.09 14.63
N ASN A 201 2.24 5.69 14.78
CA ASN A 201 3.33 6.04 13.86
C ASN A 201 3.47 5.11 12.64
N LYS A 202 2.68 4.03 12.56
CA LYS A 202 2.69 3.11 11.41
C LYS A 202 2.33 3.85 10.13
N LEU A 203 2.83 3.36 9.00
CA LEU A 203 2.38 3.80 7.69
C LEU A 203 0.96 3.28 7.42
N GLN A 204 0.77 1.96 7.50
CA GLN A 204 -0.45 1.27 7.04
C GLN A 204 -0.58 -0.11 7.70
N SER A 205 -1.76 -0.45 8.25
CA SER A 205 -2.14 -1.83 8.62
C SER A 205 -2.76 -2.58 7.44
N ASN A 206 -2.60 -3.91 7.37
CA ASN A 206 -3.45 -4.75 6.52
C ASN A 206 -4.84 -4.96 7.16
N LEU A 207 -5.85 -5.23 6.33
CA LEU A 207 -7.11 -5.84 6.78
C LEU A 207 -6.86 -7.26 7.33
N THR A 208 -7.37 -7.55 8.53
CA THR A 208 -7.20 -8.85 9.18
C THR A 208 -7.79 -10.01 8.38
N ALA A 209 -7.18 -11.19 8.49
CA ALA A 209 -7.72 -12.46 7.99
C ALA A 209 -8.08 -12.46 6.49
N THR A 210 -7.49 -11.56 5.70
CA THR A 210 -7.82 -11.32 4.29
C THR A 210 -6.76 -11.94 3.37
N LYS A 211 -7.18 -12.82 2.44
CA LYS A 211 -6.30 -13.49 1.44
C LYS A 211 -6.12 -12.71 0.14
N GLU A 212 -7.03 -11.78 -0.11
CA GLU A 212 -7.05 -10.98 -1.34
C GLU A 212 -6.07 -9.82 -1.19
N THR A 213 -5.18 -9.62 -2.16
CA THR A 213 -4.26 -8.48 -2.16
C THR A 213 -5.06 -7.19 -2.26
N LYS A 214 -4.85 -6.25 -1.33
CA LYS A 214 -5.39 -4.91 -1.41
C LYS A 214 -4.30 -3.92 -1.81
N HIS A 215 -4.69 -2.89 -2.55
CA HIS A 215 -3.87 -1.73 -2.86
C HIS A 215 -4.23 -0.63 -1.87
N TYR A 216 -3.27 -0.20 -1.07
CA TYR A 216 -3.39 0.98 -0.21
C TYR A 216 -2.51 2.09 -0.77
N THR A 217 -3.09 3.29 -0.91
CA THR A 217 -2.36 4.51 -1.32
C THR A 217 -2.36 5.46 -0.14
N THR A 218 -1.23 5.57 0.56
CA THR A 218 -1.04 6.58 1.61
C THR A 218 -0.26 7.77 1.05
N THR A 219 -0.80 8.97 1.20
CA THR A 219 -0.12 10.23 0.86
C THR A 219 0.20 11.00 2.14
N TRP A 220 1.48 11.30 2.38
CA TRP A 220 1.88 12.31 3.36
C TRP A 220 2.12 13.62 2.61
N HIS A 221 1.51 14.71 3.07
CA HIS A 221 1.66 16.04 2.45
C HIS A 221 2.28 17.08 3.38
N HIS A 222 2.97 18.08 2.81
CA HIS A 222 3.50 19.20 3.61
C HIS A 222 2.40 20.11 4.17
N LEU A 223 1.19 20.04 3.62
CA LEU A 223 -0.01 20.72 4.11
C LEU A 223 -0.89 19.85 5.04
N ASP A 224 -0.55 18.57 5.25
CA ASP A 224 -1.23 17.73 6.25
C ASP A 224 -1.10 18.42 7.63
N ALA A 225 -2.19 18.46 8.39
CA ALA A 225 -2.30 19.25 9.62
C ALA A 225 -3.32 18.70 10.65
N ILE A 226 -3.76 17.44 10.50
CA ILE A 226 -4.71 16.81 11.43
C ILE A 226 -3.90 16.31 12.64
N GLU A 227 -4.25 16.80 13.84
CA GLU A 227 -3.53 16.44 15.05
C GLU A 227 -3.88 15.00 15.52
N PRO A 228 -2.90 14.21 16.00
CA PRO A 228 -3.17 12.87 16.54
C PRO A 228 -4.04 12.93 17.81
N GLY A 229 -4.91 11.94 18.00
CA GLY A 229 -5.91 11.95 19.08
C GLY A 229 -7.13 12.85 18.83
N THR A 230 -7.27 13.41 17.64
CA THR A 230 -8.55 14.00 17.18
C THR A 230 -9.50 12.91 16.66
N PRO A 231 -10.83 13.09 16.74
CA PRO A 231 -11.79 12.11 16.23
C PRO A 231 -11.60 11.78 14.73
N GLU A 232 -11.22 12.79 13.93
CA GLU A 232 -10.89 12.62 12.51
C GLU A 232 -9.67 11.70 12.30
N ALA A 233 -8.63 11.86 13.12
CA ALA A 233 -7.45 11.00 13.08
C ALA A 233 -7.75 9.57 13.55
N GLU A 234 -8.66 9.39 14.52
CA GLU A 234 -9.14 8.07 14.96
C GLU A 234 -10.02 7.37 13.90
N GLU A 235 -10.89 8.11 13.22
CA GLU A 235 -11.73 7.63 12.11
C GLU A 235 -10.87 7.17 10.93
N ILE A 236 -9.88 7.97 10.52
CA ILE A 236 -8.91 7.60 9.47
C ILE A 236 -8.10 6.36 9.86
N GLU A 237 -7.65 6.24 11.11
CA GLU A 237 -6.92 5.05 11.58
C GLU A 237 -7.80 3.80 11.63
N GLN A 238 -9.09 3.95 11.96
CA GLN A 238 -10.06 2.86 11.99
C GLN A 238 -10.43 2.35 10.59
N ASP A 239 -10.73 3.27 9.67
CA ASP A 239 -11.41 2.97 8.41
C ASP A 239 -10.45 2.89 7.22
N GLN A 240 -9.23 3.43 7.35
CA GLN A 240 -8.17 3.34 6.33
C GLN A 240 -6.95 2.54 6.82
N GLY A 241 -6.76 2.35 8.14
CA GLY A 241 -5.61 1.64 8.70
C GLY A 241 -4.28 2.41 8.71
N ARG A 242 -4.28 3.67 8.23
CA ARG A 242 -3.15 4.60 8.31
C ARG A 242 -2.88 4.99 9.77
N GLY A 243 -1.61 5.13 10.17
CA GLY A 243 -1.29 5.56 11.53
C GLY A 243 -1.66 7.02 11.77
N GLN A 244 -2.42 7.30 12.84
CA GLN A 244 -2.90 8.66 13.16
C GLN A 244 -1.77 9.70 13.34
N ALA A 245 -0.59 9.29 13.81
CA ALA A 245 0.60 10.13 13.95
C ALA A 245 1.38 10.34 12.63
N THR A 246 0.74 10.07 11.50
CA THR A 246 1.23 10.41 10.15
C THR A 246 0.39 11.49 9.45
N LEU A 247 -0.64 12.03 10.11
CA LEU A 247 -1.61 12.97 9.55
C LEU A 247 -1.31 14.45 9.81
N ASP A 248 -0.22 14.74 10.54
CA ASP A 248 0.15 16.11 10.95
C ASP A 248 1.11 16.81 9.98
N GLY A 249 1.53 16.14 8.89
CA GLY A 249 2.47 16.63 7.86
C GLY A 249 3.89 16.96 8.33
N ARG A 250 4.19 16.81 9.62
CA ARG A 250 5.46 17.22 10.24
C ARG A 250 6.64 16.53 9.59
N ARG A 251 6.54 15.21 9.40
CA ARG A 251 7.61 14.39 8.79
C ARG A 251 8.02 14.91 7.41
N VAL A 252 7.06 15.33 6.59
CA VAL A 252 7.33 15.89 5.25
C VAL A 252 8.01 17.25 5.34
N ARG A 253 7.56 18.10 6.27
CA ARG A 253 8.17 19.42 6.51
C ARG A 253 9.58 19.31 7.12
N GLU A 254 9.85 18.33 7.98
CA GLU A 254 11.14 18.19 8.68
C GLU A 254 12.25 17.55 7.83
N MET A 255 11.92 16.85 6.73
CA MET A 255 12.90 16.24 5.81
C MET A 255 13.85 17.27 5.15
N ARG A 256 15.13 16.90 5.07
CA ARG A 256 16.24 17.70 4.56
C ARG A 256 16.86 17.11 3.30
N PRO A 257 17.54 17.91 2.45
CA PRO A 257 18.31 17.39 1.33
C PRO A 257 19.36 16.36 1.76
N GLY A 258 19.21 15.12 1.29
CA GLY A 258 20.01 13.96 1.70
C GLY A 258 19.30 12.97 2.62
N ASP A 259 18.10 13.26 3.12
CA ASP A 259 17.32 12.29 3.91
C ASP A 259 16.61 11.30 2.98
N SER A 260 16.62 10.00 3.32
CA SER A 260 15.84 8.96 2.63
C SER A 260 14.60 8.57 3.45
N ILE A 261 13.59 8.01 2.80
CA ILE A 261 12.52 7.24 3.46
C ILE A 261 12.85 5.76 3.37
N SER A 262 12.72 5.06 4.50
CA SER A 262 12.83 3.60 4.61
C SER A 262 11.48 3.01 5.00
N VAL A 263 10.97 2.03 4.24
CA VAL A 263 9.71 1.34 4.53
C VAL A 263 9.99 -0.06 5.05
N TRP A 264 9.45 -0.35 6.24
CA TRP A 264 9.59 -1.64 6.92
C TRP A 264 8.30 -2.45 6.80
N GLY A 265 8.42 -3.73 6.48
CA GLY A 265 7.34 -4.70 6.60
C GLY A 265 7.39 -5.38 7.97
N ARG A 266 6.23 -5.52 8.62
CA ARG A 266 6.08 -6.01 9.99
C ARG A 266 5.06 -7.14 10.10
N ALA A 267 5.34 -8.13 10.96
CA ALA A 267 4.37 -9.15 11.36
C ALA A 267 4.70 -9.65 12.77
N ARG A 268 3.76 -9.60 13.73
CA ARG A 268 4.12 -9.78 15.16
C ARG A 268 4.02 -11.20 15.73
N PHE A 269 2.95 -11.94 15.45
CA PHE A 269 2.63 -13.19 16.17
C PHE A 269 2.63 -14.44 15.29
N GLY A 270 2.73 -15.60 15.93
CA GLY A 270 2.72 -16.90 15.25
C GLY A 270 1.50 -17.08 14.36
N GLY A 271 1.72 -17.50 13.12
CA GLY A 271 0.69 -17.63 12.08
C GLY A 271 0.41 -16.36 11.29
N TRP A 272 0.70 -15.16 11.82
CA TRP A 272 0.54 -13.91 11.08
C TRP A 272 1.69 -13.71 10.07
N ALA A 273 1.33 -13.19 8.90
CA ALA A 273 2.26 -12.99 7.79
C ALA A 273 1.79 -11.81 6.92
N ASN A 274 2.65 -10.79 6.76
CA ASN A 274 2.41 -9.70 5.82
C ASN A 274 2.86 -10.17 4.43
N HIS A 275 1.90 -10.41 3.54
CA HIS A 275 2.13 -10.84 2.17
C HIS A 275 2.16 -9.61 1.26
N VAL A 276 3.36 -9.12 0.99
CA VAL A 276 3.62 -8.00 0.07
C VAL A 276 3.76 -8.56 -1.34
N GLN A 277 2.93 -8.08 -2.28
CA GLN A 277 3.06 -8.40 -3.71
C GLN A 277 3.91 -7.37 -4.44
N GLY A 278 3.88 -6.12 -3.99
CA GLY A 278 4.70 -5.01 -4.47
C GLY A 278 4.53 -3.74 -3.62
N LEU A 279 5.43 -2.79 -3.78
CA LEU A 279 5.46 -1.51 -3.05
C LEU A 279 6.19 -0.45 -3.88
N SER A 280 5.65 0.76 -4.01
CA SER A 280 6.38 1.92 -4.51
C SER A 280 6.31 3.12 -3.55
N VAL A 281 7.38 3.93 -3.55
CA VAL A 281 7.45 5.19 -2.80
C VAL A 281 7.93 6.28 -3.73
N ARG A 282 7.11 7.32 -3.93
CA ARG A 282 7.41 8.49 -4.74
C ARG A 282 7.52 9.74 -3.87
N VAL A 283 8.68 10.40 -3.92
CA VAL A 283 9.01 11.59 -3.12
C VAL A 283 9.06 12.81 -4.04
N PHE A 284 8.39 13.90 -3.66
CA PHE A 284 8.27 15.14 -4.45
C PHE A 284 8.97 16.32 -3.75
N TRP A 285 9.61 17.22 -4.51
CA TRP A 285 10.23 18.43 -3.97
C TRP A 285 10.18 19.66 -4.90
N ALA A 286 10.21 20.86 -4.31
CA ALA A 286 10.19 22.15 -5.01
C ALA A 286 11.58 22.55 -5.54
N VAL A 287 11.64 23.23 -6.71
CA VAL A 287 12.85 23.48 -7.55
C VAL A 287 12.86 24.87 -8.18
#